data_AF-A0A920T2U6-F1
#
_entry.id   AF-A0A920T2U6-F1
#
_cell.length_a   1.000
_cell.length_b   1.000
_cell.length_c   1.000
_cell.angle_alpha   90.00
_cell.angle_beta   90.00
_cell.angle_gamma   90.00
#
_symmetry.space_group_name_H-M   'P 1'
#
loop_
_entity.id
_entity.type
_entity.pdbx_description
1 polymer ?
#
loop_
_entity_poly.entity_id
_entity_poly.type
_entity_poly.pdbx_seq_one_letter_code
_entity_poly.pdbx_strand_id
1 'polypeptide(L)'
;MKKYLFIMIPLIAFISWHCEDNATDQDDSQPSLPTGTPIIEGKRVYISGFYQDSSLTQMVACFWVDGERVDLEYGAAEAITVDNGDVYLAGQWFDSTGWNGEACYWINGVRYDLEGGGDPSTEVTDIAVDNGDVYVSGVMSDGSTFGTNACYWKNGVRTDLTNSNVDAMANSIGINNGDVYVTGWRIQNHASIACYWKNGNINTLHSTSYFGDAYDIAFKGNDFYIAGGKIYAQNTDNWNACYWRNGNKVNLPRTGYGATAFGIFFWMVMTYI
;
A
#
# COMPACT_ATOMS: atom_id res chain seq x y z
N MET A 1 -45.17 3.18 74.37
CA MET A 1 -43.75 3.33 74.01
C MET A 1 -43.51 2.71 72.64
N LYS A 2 -43.39 3.52 71.59
CA LYS A 2 -42.80 3.13 70.30
C LYS A 2 -41.77 4.21 69.97
N LYS A 3 -40.50 3.82 69.88
CA LYS A 3 -39.37 4.70 69.54
C LYS A 3 -39.32 4.83 68.02
N TYR A 4 -39.32 6.05 67.50
CA TYR A 4 -39.06 6.32 66.08
C TYR A 4 -37.57 6.61 65.91
N LEU A 5 -36.91 5.82 65.07
CA LEU A 5 -35.52 5.97 64.67
C LEU A 5 -35.47 6.90 63.44
N PHE A 6 -34.90 8.09 63.58
CA PHE A 6 -34.60 8.99 62.46
C PHE A 6 -33.29 8.56 61.81
N ILE A 7 -33.33 8.16 60.54
CA ILE A 7 -32.14 7.92 59.71
C ILE A 7 -31.94 9.14 58.83
N MET A 8 -30.85 9.87 59.05
CA MET A 8 -30.36 10.94 58.19
C MET A 8 -29.59 10.33 57.02
N ILE A 9 -30.02 10.58 55.77
CA ILE A 9 -29.26 10.26 54.55
C ILE A 9 -28.55 11.55 54.12
N PRO A 10 -27.21 11.57 53.91
CA PRO A 10 -26.54 12.76 53.41
C PRO A 10 -26.79 12.90 51.91
N LEU A 11 -27.20 14.09 51.49
CA LEU A 11 -27.35 14.51 50.10
C LEU A 11 -25.94 14.79 49.53
N ILE A 12 -25.44 13.95 48.63
CA ILE A 12 -24.19 14.21 47.91
C ILE A 12 -24.51 15.16 46.74
N ALA A 13 -24.01 16.39 46.83
CA ALA A 13 -24.07 17.35 45.73
C ALA A 13 -22.98 17.02 44.70
N PHE A 14 -23.37 16.57 43.52
CA PHE A 14 -22.47 16.50 42.37
C PHE A 14 -22.35 17.89 41.75
N ILE A 15 -21.20 18.53 41.96
CA ILE A 15 -20.82 19.73 41.21
C ILE A 15 -20.24 19.23 39.88
N SER A 16 -21.04 19.27 38.81
CA SER A 16 -20.53 19.11 37.45
C SER A 16 -19.78 20.38 37.08
N TRP A 17 -18.45 20.32 37.01
CA TRP A 17 -17.66 21.31 36.27
C TRP A 17 -18.09 21.21 34.80
N HIS A 18 -18.77 22.24 34.31
CA HIS A 18 -18.83 22.53 32.89
C HIS A 18 -17.44 22.99 32.47
N CYS A 19 -16.77 22.18 31.65
CA CYS A 19 -15.69 22.66 30.80
C CYS A 19 -16.37 23.31 29.61
N GLU A 20 -16.19 24.62 29.43
CA GLU A 20 -16.54 25.28 28.17
C GLU A 20 -15.58 24.74 27.11
N ASP A 21 -16.03 23.75 26.35
CA ASP A 21 -15.34 23.30 25.15
C ASP A 21 -15.45 24.42 24.11
N ASN A 22 -14.39 25.23 24.01
CA ASN A 22 -14.07 25.99 22.80
C ASN A 22 -13.59 25.01 21.72
N ALA A 23 -14.49 24.12 21.28
CA ALA A 23 -14.32 23.41 20.03
C ALA A 23 -14.74 24.37 18.92
N THR A 24 -13.78 24.93 18.21
CA THR A 24 -14.05 25.44 16.87
C THR A 24 -14.56 24.25 16.05
N ASP A 25 -15.82 24.31 15.62
CA ASP A 25 -16.41 23.37 14.66
C ASP A 25 -15.50 23.32 13.42
N GLN A 26 -14.60 22.34 13.35
CA GLN A 26 -14.01 21.94 12.08
C GLN A 26 -15.11 21.20 11.34
N ASP A 27 -15.47 21.73 10.18
CA ASP A 27 -16.33 21.07 9.21
C ASP A 27 -15.64 19.77 8.77
N ASP A 28 -15.93 18.68 9.47
CA ASP A 28 -15.43 17.32 9.21
C ASP A 28 -16.02 16.69 7.94
N SER A 29 -16.73 17.47 7.11
CA SER A 29 -17.19 16.98 5.82
C SER A 29 -16.02 16.84 4.86
N GLN A 30 -15.61 15.59 4.62
CA GLN A 30 -14.62 15.25 3.61
C GLN A 30 -15.03 15.88 2.28
N PRO A 31 -14.12 16.56 1.56
CA PRO A 31 -14.46 17.23 0.32
C PRO A 31 -15.00 16.22 -0.69
N SER A 32 -16.18 16.50 -1.26
CA SER A 32 -16.78 15.64 -2.26
C SER A 32 -15.87 15.52 -3.49
N LEU A 33 -15.61 14.29 -3.95
CA LEU A 33 -14.80 14.04 -5.13
C LEU A 33 -15.38 14.76 -6.37
N PRO A 34 -14.53 15.23 -7.31
CA PRO A 34 -15.00 15.83 -8.55
C PRO A 34 -15.92 14.88 -9.33
N THR A 35 -16.99 15.43 -9.90
CA THR A 35 -17.94 14.71 -10.78
C THR A 35 -17.69 15.04 -12.26
N GLY A 36 -16.41 15.12 -12.65
CA GLY A 36 -15.96 15.52 -13.99
C GLY A 36 -16.56 14.68 -15.12
N THR A 37 -16.21 15.05 -16.36
CA THR A 37 -16.63 14.26 -17.53
C THR A 37 -15.90 12.92 -17.53
N PRO A 38 -16.61 11.77 -17.53
CA PRO A 38 -15.95 10.47 -17.47
C PRO A 38 -14.95 10.28 -18.61
N ILE A 39 -13.73 9.82 -18.28
CA ILE A 39 -12.73 9.43 -19.30
C ILE A 39 -13.23 8.20 -20.08
N ILE A 40 -13.89 7.29 -19.36
CA ILE A 40 -14.51 6.08 -19.92
C ILE A 40 -15.98 6.09 -19.51
N GLU A 41 -16.88 6.06 -20.48
CA GLU A 41 -18.32 6.08 -20.21
C GLU A 41 -18.75 4.93 -19.28
N GLY A 42 -19.53 5.27 -18.25
CA GLY A 42 -20.02 4.32 -17.25
C GLY A 42 -18.96 3.80 -16.28
N LYS A 43 -17.76 4.38 -16.26
CA LYS A 43 -16.67 4.06 -15.32
C LYS A 43 -16.12 5.33 -14.67
N ARG A 44 -15.67 5.19 -13.43
CA ARG A 44 -14.85 6.18 -12.73
C ARG A 44 -13.40 5.78 -12.87
N VAL A 45 -12.55 6.69 -13.35
CA VAL A 45 -11.12 6.45 -13.52
C VAL A 45 -10.35 7.24 -12.47
N TYR A 46 -9.49 6.54 -11.72
CA TYR A 46 -8.63 7.09 -10.68
C TYR A 46 -7.17 6.90 -11.06
N ILE A 47 -6.35 7.93 -10.88
CA ILE A 47 -4.93 7.93 -11.24
C ILE A 47 -4.17 8.63 -10.11
N SER A 48 -3.16 7.99 -9.52
CA SER A 48 -2.23 8.64 -8.58
C SER A 48 -1.12 9.37 -9.31
N GLY A 49 -0.49 10.31 -8.61
CA GLY A 49 0.80 10.83 -9.01
C GLY A 49 1.18 12.07 -8.22
N PHE A 50 1.95 12.92 -8.87
CA PHE A 50 2.34 14.22 -8.36
C PHE A 50 2.58 15.18 -9.51
N TYR A 51 2.68 16.46 -9.18
CA TYR A 51 3.15 17.49 -10.10
C TYR A 51 4.10 18.44 -9.37
N GLN A 52 4.95 19.13 -10.13
CA GLN A 52 5.78 20.21 -9.57
C GLN A 52 4.94 21.49 -9.46
N ASP A 53 4.98 22.12 -8.29
CA ASP A 53 4.29 23.38 -8.06
C ASP A 53 4.89 24.52 -8.93
N SER A 54 4.31 25.72 -8.85
CA SER A 54 4.77 26.87 -9.64
C SER A 54 6.21 27.31 -9.34
N SER A 55 6.77 26.90 -8.20
CA SER A 55 8.15 27.21 -7.84
C SER A 55 9.15 26.24 -8.49
N LEU A 56 8.68 25.09 -9.01
CA LEU A 56 9.49 23.96 -9.47
C LEU A 56 10.41 23.35 -8.42
N THR A 57 10.26 23.75 -7.15
CA THR A 57 11.05 23.23 -6.03
C THR A 57 10.30 22.25 -5.16
N GLN A 58 8.97 22.19 -5.29
CA GLN A 58 8.13 21.33 -4.47
C GLN A 58 7.29 20.41 -5.35
N MET A 59 7.19 19.15 -4.95
CA MET A 59 6.24 18.20 -5.52
C MET A 59 4.99 18.20 -4.66
N VAL A 60 3.83 18.20 -5.31
CA VAL A 60 2.52 18.11 -4.66
C VAL A 60 1.93 16.76 -5.06
N ALA A 61 1.71 15.91 -4.07
CA ALA A 61 1.01 14.65 -4.24
C ALA A 61 -0.44 14.96 -4.63
N CYS A 62 -0.93 14.25 -5.64
CA CYS A 62 -2.28 14.44 -6.13
C CYS A 62 -2.81 13.16 -6.73
N PHE A 63 -4.09 13.18 -7.03
CA PHE A 63 -4.72 12.17 -7.86
C PHE A 63 -5.70 12.83 -8.82
N TRP A 64 -6.10 12.09 -9.85
CA TRP A 64 -7.11 12.53 -10.80
C TRP A 64 -8.30 11.61 -10.72
N VAL A 65 -9.50 12.20 -10.73
CA VAL A 65 -10.76 11.48 -10.88
C VAL A 65 -11.44 11.96 -12.15
N ASP A 66 -11.55 11.07 -13.14
CA ASP A 66 -12.05 11.40 -14.48
C ASP A 66 -11.33 12.61 -15.11
N GLY A 67 -10.02 12.73 -14.87
CA GLY A 67 -9.17 13.78 -15.42
C GLY A 67 -9.18 15.09 -14.61
N GLU A 68 -10.08 15.22 -13.63
CA GLU A 68 -10.08 16.33 -12.69
C GLU A 68 -9.13 16.05 -11.53
N ARG A 69 -8.18 16.95 -11.29
CA ARG A 69 -7.12 16.81 -10.29
C ARG A 69 -7.63 17.19 -8.90
N VAL A 70 -7.26 16.38 -7.90
CA VAL A 70 -7.42 16.63 -6.47
C VAL A 70 -6.05 16.67 -5.84
N ASP A 71 -5.69 17.83 -5.27
CA ASP A 71 -4.42 18.01 -4.58
C ASP A 71 -4.54 17.47 -3.16
N LEU A 72 -3.49 16.76 -2.70
CA LEU A 72 -3.38 16.27 -1.33
C LEU A 72 -2.57 17.31 -0.53
N GLU A 73 -1.24 17.23 -0.66
CA GLU A 73 -0.27 18.09 -0.01
C GLU A 73 1.10 17.89 -0.66
N TYR A 74 2.17 18.45 -0.08
CA TYR A 74 3.51 18.23 -0.59
C TYR A 74 3.93 16.76 -0.46
N GLY A 75 4.38 16.16 -1.56
CA GLY A 75 4.63 14.73 -1.61
C GLY A 75 4.62 14.15 -3.02
N ALA A 76 4.66 12.82 -3.05
CA ALA A 76 4.39 11.99 -4.21
C ALA A 76 3.43 10.85 -3.82
N ALA A 77 2.37 10.64 -4.61
CA ALA A 77 1.50 9.47 -4.47
C ALA A 77 1.87 8.42 -5.52
N GLU A 78 2.26 7.23 -5.07
CA GLU A 78 2.81 6.16 -5.92
C GLU A 78 1.73 5.13 -6.28
N ALA A 79 0.93 4.73 -5.30
CA ALA A 79 -0.13 3.73 -5.47
C ALA A 79 -1.49 4.29 -5.09
N ILE A 80 -2.54 3.76 -5.73
CA ILE A 80 -3.93 4.13 -5.48
C ILE A 80 -4.85 2.91 -5.52
N THR A 81 -5.76 2.83 -4.56
CA THR A 81 -6.88 1.91 -4.60
C THR A 81 -8.15 2.63 -4.15
N VAL A 82 -9.31 2.11 -4.57
CA VAL A 82 -10.62 2.66 -4.23
C VAL A 82 -11.49 1.55 -3.69
N ASP A 83 -11.97 1.72 -2.46
CA ASP A 83 -12.92 0.80 -1.84
C ASP A 83 -14.14 1.58 -1.34
N ASN A 84 -15.33 1.10 -1.70
CA ASN A 84 -16.62 1.68 -1.29
C ASN A 84 -16.77 3.20 -1.52
N GLY A 85 -16.01 3.78 -2.46
CA GLY A 85 -16.03 5.21 -2.78
C GLY A 85 -14.93 6.03 -2.11
N ASP A 86 -14.26 5.47 -1.11
CA ASP A 86 -13.10 6.08 -0.47
C ASP A 86 -11.85 5.84 -1.32
N VAL A 87 -11.00 6.87 -1.43
CA VAL A 87 -9.77 6.84 -2.19
C VAL A 87 -8.59 6.72 -1.24
N TYR A 88 -7.81 5.67 -1.44
CA TYR A 88 -6.64 5.33 -0.64
C TYR A 88 -5.39 5.48 -1.50
N LEU A 89 -4.40 6.21 -1.00
CA LEU A 89 -3.13 6.40 -1.68
C LEU A 89 -1.97 6.05 -0.76
N ALA A 90 -0.91 5.47 -1.30
CA ALA A 90 0.37 5.33 -0.60
C ALA A 90 1.45 6.12 -1.33
N GLY A 91 2.38 6.68 -0.58
CA GLY A 91 3.51 7.40 -1.13
C GLY A 91 4.36 8.06 -0.06
N GLN A 92 4.86 9.24 -0.37
CA GLN A 92 5.74 10.01 0.52
C GLN A 92 5.23 11.44 0.66
N TRP A 93 5.15 11.93 1.88
CA TRP A 93 4.95 13.35 2.16
C TRP A 93 6.30 14.06 2.14
N PHE A 94 6.35 15.33 1.73
CA PHE A 94 7.54 16.16 1.80
C PHE A 94 7.35 17.38 2.71
N ASP A 95 8.37 17.69 3.49
CA ASP A 95 8.42 18.94 4.24
C ASP A 95 8.56 20.16 3.29
N SER A 96 8.52 21.37 3.85
CA SER A 96 8.63 22.61 3.07
C SER A 96 9.99 22.81 2.37
N THR A 97 10.98 21.93 2.61
CA THR A 97 12.25 21.97 1.89
C THR A 97 12.19 21.19 0.58
N GLY A 98 11.24 20.25 0.44
CA GLY A 98 11.08 19.39 -0.73
C GLY A 98 12.07 18.23 -0.81
N TRP A 99 12.97 18.09 0.17
CA TRP A 99 14.04 17.08 0.18
C TRP A 99 13.96 16.08 1.32
N ASN A 100 13.26 16.41 2.41
CA ASN A 100 12.97 15.45 3.47
C ASN A 100 11.53 15.00 3.33
N GLY A 101 11.30 13.69 3.48
CA GLY A 101 9.97 13.15 3.39
C GLY A 101 9.73 11.95 4.29
N GLU A 102 8.46 11.68 4.51
CA GLU A 102 7.98 10.61 5.37
C GLU A 102 7.07 9.69 4.56
N ALA A 103 7.36 8.40 4.55
CA ALA A 103 6.49 7.40 3.97
C ALA A 103 5.15 7.38 4.71
N CYS A 104 4.05 7.48 3.97
CA CYS A 104 2.71 7.64 4.52
C CYS A 104 1.65 7.07 3.57
N TYR A 105 0.40 7.11 4.02
CA TYR A 105 -0.76 6.88 3.16
C TYR A 105 -1.81 7.97 3.39
N TRP A 106 -2.67 8.19 2.41
CA TRP A 106 -3.79 9.12 2.49
C TRP A 106 -5.12 8.38 2.32
N ILE A 107 -6.13 8.78 3.07
CA ILE A 107 -7.53 8.40 2.86
C ILE A 107 -8.30 9.69 2.58
N ASN A 108 -8.85 9.83 1.38
CA ASN A 108 -9.64 11.00 0.96
C ASN A 108 -8.95 12.36 1.22
N GLY A 109 -7.62 12.42 1.10
CA GLY A 109 -6.86 13.65 1.36
C GLY A 109 -6.25 13.75 2.76
N VAL A 110 -6.70 12.93 3.71
CA VAL A 110 -6.18 12.92 5.09
C VAL A 110 -4.97 11.98 5.17
N ARG A 111 -3.81 12.51 5.55
CA ARG A 111 -2.56 11.72 5.73
C ARG A 111 -2.57 10.93 7.04
N TYR A 112 -1.99 9.73 6.97
CA TYR A 112 -1.68 8.85 8.08
C TYR A 112 -0.22 8.41 7.98
N ASP A 113 0.51 8.55 9.08
CA ASP A 113 1.93 8.22 9.13
C ASP A 113 2.14 6.71 9.28
N LEU A 114 3.23 6.20 8.70
CA LEU A 114 3.67 4.83 8.86
C LEU A 114 4.72 4.74 9.97
N GLU A 115 4.68 3.68 10.78
CA GLU A 115 5.71 3.40 11.78
C GLU A 115 7.09 3.29 11.11
N GLY A 116 7.99 4.19 11.50
CA GLY A 116 9.33 4.33 10.91
C GLY A 116 9.36 5.07 9.57
N GLY A 117 8.23 5.59 9.08
CA GLY A 117 8.14 6.28 7.80
C GLY A 117 9.02 7.52 7.65
N GLY A 118 9.42 8.16 8.77
CA GLY A 118 10.38 9.27 8.75
C GLY A 118 11.85 8.85 8.58
N ASP A 119 12.15 7.55 8.52
CA ASP A 119 13.47 7.10 8.09
C ASP A 119 13.63 7.30 6.57
N PRO A 120 14.66 8.03 6.10
CA PRO A 120 14.87 8.32 4.67
C PRO A 120 15.05 7.08 3.77
N SER A 121 15.28 5.91 4.35
CA SER A 121 15.36 4.63 3.62
C SER A 121 14.02 3.91 3.50
N THR A 122 12.94 4.52 4.00
CA THR A 122 11.59 3.98 3.89
C THR A 122 10.95 4.39 2.59
N GLU A 123 10.54 3.40 1.82
CA GLU A 123 9.81 3.60 0.56
C GLU A 123 8.58 2.69 0.56
N VAL A 124 7.47 3.17 0.03
CA VAL A 124 6.23 2.40 -0.15
C VAL A 124 6.02 2.10 -1.62
N THR A 125 5.41 0.96 -1.92
CA THR A 125 5.29 0.45 -3.28
C THR A 125 3.87 0.21 -3.72
N ASP A 126 2.97 -0.16 -2.81
CA ASP A 126 1.59 -0.51 -3.16
C ASP A 126 0.65 -0.38 -1.95
N ILE A 127 -0.65 -0.32 -2.21
CA ILE A 127 -1.71 -0.17 -1.20
C ILE A 127 -2.93 -1.03 -1.52
N ALA A 128 -3.38 -1.78 -0.51
CA ALA A 128 -4.59 -2.59 -0.54
C ALA A 128 -5.50 -2.27 0.65
N VAL A 129 -6.80 -2.48 0.48
CA VAL A 129 -7.80 -2.31 1.54
C VAL A 129 -8.65 -3.56 1.62
N ASP A 130 -8.90 -4.04 2.83
CA ASP A 130 -9.81 -5.14 3.09
C ASP A 130 -10.55 -4.91 4.41
N ASN A 131 -11.88 -4.93 4.37
CA ASN A 131 -12.75 -4.77 5.55
C ASN A 131 -12.42 -3.53 6.40
N GLY A 132 -12.03 -2.42 5.76
CA GLY A 132 -11.68 -1.15 6.41
C GLY A 132 -10.25 -1.07 6.94
N ASP A 133 -9.48 -2.16 6.90
CA ASP A 133 -8.05 -2.13 7.20
C ASP A 133 -7.25 -1.72 5.96
N VAL A 134 -6.27 -0.83 6.15
CA VAL A 134 -5.34 -0.37 5.12
C VAL A 134 -4.02 -1.12 5.24
N TYR A 135 -3.56 -1.65 4.12
CA TYR A 135 -2.31 -2.39 3.99
C TYR A 135 -1.41 -1.70 2.98
N VAL A 136 -0.17 -1.43 3.37
CA VAL A 136 0.82 -0.77 2.51
C VAL A 136 2.05 -1.67 2.44
N SER A 137 2.59 -1.97 1.25
CA SER A 137 3.89 -2.65 1.14
C SER A 137 5.01 -1.67 0.92
N GLY A 138 6.23 -2.09 1.24
CA GLY A 138 7.41 -1.31 0.93
C GLY A 138 8.69 -1.90 1.48
N VAL A 139 9.68 -1.03 1.65
CA VAL A 139 10.99 -1.36 2.18
C VAL A 139 11.37 -0.37 3.26
N MET A 140 12.21 -0.82 4.18
CA MET A 140 12.91 0.04 5.12
C MET A 140 14.28 -0.54 5.40
N SER A 141 15.33 0.28 5.45
CA SER A 141 16.62 -0.17 5.93
C SER A 141 16.60 -0.32 7.44
N ASP A 142 17.22 -1.37 7.95
CA ASP A 142 17.53 -1.48 9.39
C ASP A 142 18.94 -0.93 9.73
N GLY A 143 19.58 -0.23 8.79
CA GLY A 143 20.93 0.31 8.93
C GLY A 143 22.03 -0.76 8.89
N SER A 144 21.70 -2.00 8.53
CA SER A 144 22.68 -3.07 8.37
C SER A 144 23.41 -3.01 7.02
N THR A 145 24.37 -3.92 6.81
CA THR A 145 25.16 -4.01 5.57
C THR A 145 24.31 -4.39 4.36
N PHE A 146 23.18 -5.06 4.59
CA PHE A 146 22.19 -5.42 3.58
C PHE A 146 21.02 -4.47 3.78
N GLY A 147 21.01 -3.39 3.00
CA GLY A 147 20.34 -2.14 3.34
C GLY A 147 18.87 -2.03 2.95
N THR A 148 18.25 -3.08 2.40
CA THR A 148 16.83 -3.03 2.00
C THR A 148 16.08 -4.21 2.58
N ASN A 149 15.19 -3.97 3.55
CA ASN A 149 14.36 -5.01 4.15
C ASN A 149 12.91 -4.84 3.69
N ALA A 150 12.36 -5.88 3.09
CA ALA A 150 10.95 -5.90 2.72
C ALA A 150 10.09 -5.83 4.00
N CYS A 151 9.05 -5.01 3.97
CA CYS A 151 8.08 -4.90 5.05
C CYS A 151 6.68 -4.58 4.49
N TYR A 152 5.69 -4.63 5.35
CA TYR A 152 4.39 -4.03 5.10
C TYR A 152 3.87 -3.36 6.36
N TRP A 153 2.91 -2.46 6.20
CA TRP A 153 2.19 -1.84 7.30
C TRP A 153 0.72 -2.22 7.24
N LYS A 154 0.11 -2.39 8.40
CA LYS A 154 -1.34 -2.49 8.58
C LYS A 154 -1.79 -1.36 9.48
N ASN A 155 -2.60 -0.44 8.96
CA ASN A 155 -3.07 0.76 9.69
C ASN A 155 -1.91 1.52 10.37
N GLY A 156 -0.82 1.74 9.63
CA GLY A 156 0.38 2.40 10.13
C GLY A 156 1.35 1.53 10.95
N VAL A 157 0.96 0.33 11.39
CA VAL A 157 1.83 -0.54 12.21
C VAL A 157 2.67 -1.45 11.32
N ARG A 158 3.99 -1.47 11.52
CA ARG A 158 4.93 -2.18 10.65
C ARG A 158 5.03 -3.67 10.98
N THR A 159 5.21 -4.49 9.94
CA THR A 159 5.62 -5.89 10.04
C THR A 159 6.78 -6.15 9.07
N ASP A 160 7.92 -6.55 9.61
CA ASP A 160 9.11 -6.88 8.82
C ASP A 160 8.96 -8.27 8.18
N LEU A 161 9.23 -8.37 6.87
CA LEU A 161 9.10 -9.61 6.09
C LEU A 161 10.44 -10.35 5.93
N THR A 162 11.54 -9.65 6.13
CA THR A 162 12.90 -10.20 6.15
C THR A 162 13.66 -9.75 7.40
N ASN A 163 14.77 -10.43 7.68
CA ASN A 163 15.70 -10.03 8.72
C ASN A 163 16.91 -9.30 8.11
N SER A 164 17.72 -8.69 8.97
CA SER A 164 18.90 -7.87 8.65
C SER A 164 20.04 -8.55 7.87
N ASN A 165 19.89 -9.81 7.46
CA ASN A 165 20.91 -10.55 6.73
C ASN A 165 20.50 -10.83 5.28
N VAL A 166 19.36 -10.28 4.84
CA VAL A 166 18.78 -10.57 3.52
C VAL A 166 18.24 -9.28 2.91
N ASP A 167 18.90 -8.80 1.86
CA ASP A 167 18.34 -7.78 0.97
C ASP A 167 17.07 -8.31 0.32
N ALA A 168 15.98 -7.55 0.42
CA ALA A 168 14.70 -7.89 -0.16
C ALA A 168 13.86 -6.64 -0.43
N MET A 169 12.96 -6.75 -1.39
CA MET A 169 12.02 -5.69 -1.73
C MET A 169 10.60 -6.25 -1.79
N ALA A 170 9.64 -5.49 -1.28
CA ALA A 170 8.23 -5.72 -1.50
C ALA A 170 7.74 -4.81 -2.63
N ASN A 171 7.17 -5.39 -3.68
CA ASN A 171 6.72 -4.68 -4.87
C ASN A 171 5.21 -4.45 -4.92
N SER A 172 4.40 -5.34 -4.34
CA SER A 172 2.94 -5.23 -4.32
C SER A 172 2.33 -5.98 -3.14
N ILE A 173 1.13 -5.59 -2.75
CA ILE A 173 0.37 -6.19 -1.66
C ILE A 173 -1.06 -6.51 -2.07
N GLY A 174 -1.54 -7.67 -1.65
CA GLY A 174 -2.90 -8.12 -1.93
C GLY A 174 -3.47 -8.93 -0.78
N ILE A 175 -4.76 -8.72 -0.50
CA ILE A 175 -5.48 -9.41 0.57
C ILE A 175 -6.49 -10.38 -0.03
N ASN A 176 -6.50 -11.62 0.46
CA ASN A 176 -7.50 -12.60 0.04
C ASN A 176 -7.95 -13.46 1.21
N ASN A 177 -9.25 -13.41 1.52
CA ASN A 177 -9.85 -14.14 2.66
C ASN A 177 -9.12 -13.89 4.00
N GLY A 178 -8.66 -12.66 4.23
CA GLY A 178 -7.93 -12.25 5.44
C GLY A 178 -6.44 -12.62 5.46
N ASP A 179 -5.94 -13.35 4.47
CA ASP A 179 -4.51 -13.59 4.31
C ASP A 179 -3.84 -12.40 3.58
N VAL A 180 -2.71 -11.94 4.10
CA VAL A 180 -1.88 -10.89 3.51
C VAL A 180 -0.84 -11.55 2.59
N TYR A 181 -0.84 -11.17 1.32
CA TYR A 181 0.18 -11.58 0.35
C TYR A 181 0.99 -10.36 -0.07
N VAL A 182 2.30 -10.45 0.02
CA VAL A 182 3.22 -9.42 -0.46
C VAL A 182 4.13 -10.05 -1.50
N THR A 183 4.21 -9.51 -2.71
CA THR A 183 5.13 -10.01 -3.76
C THR A 183 6.41 -9.21 -3.79
N GLY A 184 7.48 -9.83 -4.28
CA GLY A 184 8.73 -9.12 -4.49
C GLY A 184 9.90 -10.07 -4.72
N TRP A 185 11.06 -9.67 -4.25
CA TRP A 185 12.28 -10.45 -4.41
C TRP A 185 13.14 -10.41 -3.15
N ARG A 186 14.03 -11.40 -3.05
CA ARG A 186 15.10 -11.40 -2.05
C ARG A 186 16.42 -11.90 -2.63
N ILE A 187 17.53 -11.50 -2.03
CA ILE A 187 18.83 -12.03 -2.40
C ILE A 187 19.06 -13.40 -1.75
N GLN A 188 19.49 -14.35 -2.58
CA GLN A 188 20.02 -15.64 -2.12
C GLN A 188 21.12 -16.10 -3.08
N ASN A 189 22.29 -16.47 -2.54
CA ASN A 189 23.44 -16.95 -3.33
C ASN A 189 23.82 -15.98 -4.48
N HIS A 190 23.85 -14.67 -4.19
CA HIS A 190 24.14 -13.60 -5.16
C HIS A 190 23.16 -13.48 -6.33
N ALA A 191 21.94 -14.03 -6.21
CA ALA A 191 20.87 -13.88 -7.18
C ALA A 191 19.64 -13.27 -6.50
N SER A 192 18.92 -12.42 -7.23
CA SER A 192 17.56 -11.99 -6.86
C SER A 192 16.59 -13.13 -7.13
N ILE A 193 15.86 -13.56 -6.10
CA ILE A 193 14.91 -14.67 -6.15
C ILE A 193 13.51 -14.10 -6.01
N ALA A 194 12.69 -14.28 -7.06
CA ALA A 194 11.27 -13.96 -7.01
C ALA A 194 10.60 -14.74 -5.87
N CYS A 195 9.83 -14.04 -5.05
CA CYS A 195 9.15 -14.62 -3.91
C CYS A 195 7.86 -13.87 -3.60
N TYR A 196 7.10 -14.43 -2.68
CA TYR A 196 6.03 -13.73 -2.01
C TYR A 196 6.03 -14.11 -0.53
N TRP A 197 5.55 -13.21 0.32
CA TRP A 197 5.29 -13.47 1.71
C TRP A 197 3.80 -13.67 1.91
N LYS A 198 3.41 -14.72 2.62
CA LYS A 198 2.05 -14.96 3.07
C LYS A 198 2.02 -14.85 4.58
N ASN A 199 1.34 -13.83 5.12
CA ASN A 199 1.30 -13.53 6.56
C ASN A 199 2.71 -13.54 7.18
N GLY A 200 3.65 -12.80 6.57
CA GLY A 200 5.06 -12.74 7.01
C GLY A 200 5.94 -13.92 6.60
N ASN A 201 5.36 -15.05 6.16
CA ASN A 201 6.14 -16.24 5.81
C ASN A 201 6.53 -16.25 4.34
N ILE A 202 7.83 -16.32 4.07
CA ILE A 202 8.37 -16.31 2.71
C ILE A 202 8.11 -17.60 1.95
N ASN A 203 7.76 -17.47 0.67
CA ASN A 203 7.57 -18.54 -0.30
C ASN A 203 8.35 -18.19 -1.58
N THR A 204 9.37 -18.98 -1.92
CA THR A 204 10.16 -18.74 -3.13
C THR A 204 9.46 -19.29 -4.38
N LEU A 205 9.54 -18.53 -5.48
CA LEU A 205 8.90 -18.87 -6.76
C LEU A 205 9.87 -19.55 -7.75
N HIS A 206 11.15 -19.60 -7.40
CA HIS A 206 12.17 -20.45 -8.02
C HIS A 206 13.36 -20.68 -7.06
N SER A 207 14.15 -21.72 -7.33
CA SER A 207 15.26 -22.17 -6.47
C SER A 207 16.63 -22.17 -7.17
N THR A 208 16.76 -21.43 -8.26
CA THR A 208 17.98 -21.38 -9.09
C THR A 208 18.84 -20.16 -8.75
N SER A 209 20.14 -20.22 -9.04
CA SER A 209 21.08 -19.07 -8.97
C SER A 209 20.87 -18.03 -10.08
N TYR A 210 19.63 -17.88 -10.57
CA TYR A 210 19.28 -16.95 -11.64
C TYR A 210 18.38 -15.86 -11.08
N PHE A 211 18.47 -14.68 -11.66
CA PHE A 211 17.66 -13.53 -11.28
C PHE A 211 16.19 -13.74 -11.64
N GLY A 212 15.30 -13.36 -10.74
CA GLY A 212 13.87 -13.29 -10.98
C GLY A 212 13.22 -12.30 -10.02
N ASP A 213 12.07 -11.80 -10.44
CA ASP A 213 11.31 -10.79 -9.72
C ASP A 213 9.81 -11.07 -9.86
N ALA A 214 9.05 -10.71 -8.82
CA ALA A 214 7.60 -10.77 -8.75
C ALA A 214 7.06 -9.36 -8.48
N TYR A 215 6.25 -8.84 -9.40
CA TYR A 215 5.86 -7.43 -9.38
C TYR A 215 4.46 -7.19 -8.80
N ASP A 216 3.48 -8.01 -9.17
CA ASP A 216 2.08 -7.76 -8.89
C ASP A 216 1.32 -9.07 -8.62
N ILE A 217 0.21 -8.99 -7.89
CA ILE A 217 -0.63 -10.12 -7.51
C ILE A 217 -2.13 -9.84 -7.74
N ALA A 218 -2.82 -10.82 -8.32
CA ALA A 218 -4.27 -10.80 -8.45
C ALA A 218 -4.91 -12.11 -7.99
N PHE A 219 -6.15 -12.01 -7.53
CA PHE A 219 -6.92 -13.14 -7.01
C PHE A 219 -8.13 -13.47 -7.88
N LYS A 220 -8.45 -14.76 -7.97
CA LYS A 220 -9.68 -15.27 -8.56
C LYS A 220 -10.23 -16.39 -7.71
N GLY A 221 -11.18 -16.05 -6.83
CA GLY A 221 -11.62 -16.95 -5.78
C GLY A 221 -10.45 -17.32 -4.87
N ASN A 222 -10.19 -18.62 -4.70
CA ASN A 222 -9.09 -19.10 -3.85
C ASN A 222 -7.73 -19.15 -4.57
N ASP A 223 -7.70 -18.94 -5.88
CA ASP A 223 -6.45 -18.93 -6.64
C ASP A 223 -5.83 -17.53 -6.63
N PHE A 224 -4.49 -17.49 -6.58
CA PHE A 224 -3.71 -16.27 -6.76
C PHE A 224 -2.74 -16.42 -7.93
N TYR A 225 -2.46 -15.27 -8.55
CA TYR A 225 -1.66 -15.15 -9.75
C TYR A 225 -0.66 -14.02 -9.55
N ILE A 226 0.63 -14.32 -9.70
CA ILE A 226 1.71 -13.34 -9.51
C ILE A 226 2.34 -13.07 -10.87
N ALA A 227 2.40 -11.82 -11.31
CA ALA A 227 3.15 -11.43 -12.51
C ALA A 227 4.64 -11.24 -12.20
N GLY A 228 5.50 -11.58 -13.15
CA GLY A 228 6.91 -11.26 -13.05
C GLY A 228 7.75 -11.76 -14.19
N GLY A 229 9.01 -12.06 -13.89
CA GLY A 229 9.91 -12.66 -14.85
C GLY A 229 11.13 -13.29 -14.20
N LYS A 230 11.88 -14.07 -14.99
CA LYS A 230 13.20 -14.57 -14.57
C LYS A 230 14.14 -14.90 -15.73
N ILE A 231 15.44 -14.99 -15.42
CA ILE A 231 16.51 -15.41 -16.32
C ILE A 231 16.64 -16.94 -16.29
N TYR A 232 16.94 -17.56 -17.43
CA TYR A 232 17.19 -19.00 -17.55
C TYR A 232 18.67 -19.31 -17.78
N ALA A 233 19.09 -20.47 -17.28
CA ALA A 233 20.43 -21.04 -17.42
C ALA A 233 21.05 -21.00 -18.82
N GLN A 234 20.22 -21.14 -19.86
CA GLN A 234 20.69 -21.45 -21.20
C GLN A 234 20.80 -20.22 -22.10
N ASN A 235 20.42 -19.02 -21.64
CA ASN A 235 20.49 -17.80 -22.44
C ASN A 235 20.95 -16.60 -21.62
N THR A 236 21.86 -15.84 -22.23
CA THR A 236 22.34 -14.51 -21.85
C THR A 236 21.24 -13.65 -21.24
N ASP A 237 21.52 -12.98 -20.10
CA ASP A 237 20.85 -11.86 -19.40
C ASP A 237 19.42 -11.41 -19.78
N ASN A 238 18.59 -12.34 -20.25
CA ASN A 238 17.31 -12.05 -20.88
C ASN A 238 16.21 -12.54 -19.96
N TRP A 239 15.51 -11.59 -19.37
CA TRP A 239 14.29 -11.83 -18.60
C TRP A 239 13.24 -12.56 -19.44
N ASN A 240 12.48 -13.46 -18.83
CA ASN A 240 11.37 -14.15 -19.46
C ASN A 240 10.12 -13.90 -18.63
N ALA A 241 9.17 -13.20 -19.23
CA ALA A 241 7.90 -12.90 -18.62
C ALA A 241 7.18 -14.22 -18.29
N CYS A 242 6.71 -14.31 -17.06
CA CYS A 242 5.90 -15.41 -16.59
C CYS A 242 4.88 -14.90 -15.59
N TYR A 243 3.93 -15.75 -15.27
CA TYR A 243 3.18 -15.60 -14.04
C TYR A 243 3.27 -16.89 -13.22
N TRP A 244 3.01 -16.81 -11.93
CA TRP A 244 2.88 -17.97 -11.06
C TRP A 244 1.43 -18.09 -10.60
N ARG A 245 0.79 -19.23 -10.87
CA ARG A 245 -0.52 -19.57 -10.31
C ARG A 245 -0.32 -20.47 -9.11
N ASN A 246 -0.69 -20.01 -7.93
CA ASN A 246 -0.49 -20.73 -6.68
C ASN A 246 0.97 -21.24 -6.53
N GLY A 247 1.94 -20.39 -6.84
CA GLY A 247 3.38 -20.72 -6.83
C GLY A 247 3.89 -21.53 -8.04
N ASN A 248 3.01 -22.03 -8.91
CA ASN A 248 3.41 -22.78 -10.10
C ASN A 248 3.59 -21.86 -11.30
N LYS A 249 4.80 -21.85 -11.87
CA LYS A 249 5.18 -20.95 -12.95
C LYS A 249 4.55 -21.36 -14.30
N VAL A 250 4.03 -20.37 -15.02
CA VAL A 250 3.57 -20.47 -16.41
C VAL A 250 4.30 -19.41 -17.24
N ASN A 251 4.98 -19.84 -18.30
CA ASN A 251 5.68 -18.93 -19.21
C ASN A 251 4.68 -18.22 -20.13
N LEU A 252 4.89 -16.93 -20.37
CA LEU A 252 4.14 -16.17 -21.35
C LEU A 252 4.79 -16.31 -22.74
N PRO A 253 3.99 -16.42 -23.82
CA PRO A 253 4.53 -16.42 -25.18
C PRO A 253 5.27 -15.11 -25.47
N ARG A 254 6.41 -15.19 -26.16
CA ARG A 254 7.11 -14.01 -26.69
C ARG A 254 7.75 -14.29 -28.03
N THR A 255 7.92 -13.24 -28.83
CA THR A 255 8.79 -13.21 -30.01
C THR A 255 9.88 -12.17 -29.77
N GLY A 256 11.15 -12.59 -29.60
CA GLY A 256 12.28 -11.67 -29.39
C GLY A 256 13.15 -11.98 -28.16
N TYR A 257 14.03 -11.04 -27.82
CA TYR A 257 14.93 -11.07 -26.66
C TYR A 257 14.34 -10.30 -25.49
N GLY A 258 14.36 -10.88 -24.28
CA GLY A 258 13.82 -10.24 -23.07
C GLY A 258 12.29 -10.14 -23.04
N ALA A 259 11.69 -10.27 -21.87
CA ALA A 259 10.30 -9.92 -21.58
C ALA A 259 10.11 -9.91 -20.06
N THR A 260 9.32 -8.98 -19.54
CA THR A 260 8.92 -8.91 -18.13
C THR A 260 7.44 -8.59 -18.06
N ALA A 261 6.69 -9.25 -17.17
CA ALA A 261 5.31 -8.90 -16.86
C ALA A 261 5.28 -8.10 -15.55
N PHE A 262 4.78 -6.86 -15.60
CA PHE A 262 4.77 -5.95 -14.45
C PHE A 262 3.46 -5.96 -13.67
N GLY A 263 2.34 -6.25 -14.33
CA GLY A 263 1.01 -6.19 -13.73
C GLY A 263 0.13 -7.36 -14.13
N ILE A 264 -0.84 -7.69 -13.29
CA ILE A 264 -1.87 -8.70 -13.51
C ILE A 264 -3.18 -8.25 -12.87
N PHE A 265 -4.27 -8.33 -13.63
CA PHE A 265 -5.60 -8.04 -13.11
C PHE A 265 -6.63 -8.95 -13.77
N PHE A 266 -7.76 -9.13 -13.11
CA PHE A 266 -8.93 -9.75 -13.70
C PHE A 266 -9.96 -8.67 -14.01
N TRP A 267 -10.44 -8.64 -15.25
CA TRP A 267 -11.56 -7.80 -15.62
C TRP A 267 -12.82 -8.65 -15.78
N MET A 268 -13.95 -8.17 -15.24
CA MET A 268 -15.24 -8.82 -15.40
C MET A 268 -15.85 -8.47 -16.75
N VAL A 269 -15.98 -9.45 -17.65
CA VAL A 269 -16.76 -9.31 -18.87
C VAL A 269 -18.24 -9.35 -18.48
N MET A 270 -18.93 -8.21 -18.49
CA MET A 270 -20.39 -8.23 -18.44
C MET A 270 -20.89 -8.73 -19.78
N THR A 271 -21.27 -10.01 -19.85
CA THR A 271 -22.06 -10.51 -20.97
C THR A 271 -23.49 -10.04 -20.77
N TYR A 272 -23.93 -9.06 -21.57
CA TYR A 272 -25.34 -8.74 -21.72
C TYR A 272 -26.02 -9.94 -22.37
N ILE A 273 -26.93 -10.58 -21.63
CA ILE A 273 -27.88 -11.59 -22.14
C ILE A 273 -29.18 -10.90 -22.52
#